data_AF-A0A2M7ISD7-F1
#
_entry.id   AF-A0A2M7ISD7-F1
#
_cell.length_a   1.000
_cell.length_b   1.000
_cell.length_c   1.000
_cell.angle_alpha   90.00
_cell.angle_beta   90.00
_cell.angle_gamma   90.00
#
_symmetry.space_group_name_H-M   'P 1'
#
loop_
_entity.id
_entity.type
_entity.pdbx_description
1 polymer ?
#
loop_
_entity_poly.entity_id
_entity_poly.type
_entity_poly.pdbx_seq_one_letter_code
_entity_poly.pdbx_strand_id
1 'polypeptide(L)'
;MNVIDLRKTIKKNSKRILIALSAVIVLAMVWEIFGAPNAIIQPINYNHKLHIEKAKLTCVDCHLFVETMAAATIPNIEVCSDCHSGEPLSKSPEEVKLLKYIESGKRIPWKKIYSVPAHVYFSHRRHVTIGEIKCIQCHGNVQELTEPASHPLWLATMKNCIKCHKENKVTYDCLACHH
;
A
#
# COMPACT_ATOMS: atom_id res chain seq x y z
N MET A 1 1.49 48.55 -26.19
CA MET A 1 1.22 47.66 -27.35
C MET A 1 -0.26 47.75 -27.67
N ASN A 2 -0.65 48.17 -28.88
CA ASN A 2 -2.04 48.53 -29.21
C ASN A 2 -2.89 47.29 -29.57
N VAL A 3 -4.21 47.33 -29.31
CA VAL A 3 -5.14 46.17 -29.44
C VAL A 3 -5.13 45.55 -30.85
N ILE A 4 -4.83 46.36 -31.87
CA ILE A 4 -4.77 45.95 -33.28
C ILE A 4 -3.55 45.05 -33.58
N ASP A 5 -2.42 45.31 -32.93
CA ASP A 5 -1.17 44.54 -33.11
C ASP A 5 -1.25 43.16 -32.45
N LEU A 6 -1.98 43.08 -31.33
CA LEU A 6 -2.28 41.83 -30.65
C LEU A 6 -3.10 40.89 -31.57
N ARG A 7 -4.16 41.43 -32.21
CA ARG A 7 -5.02 40.67 -33.13
C ARG A 7 -4.28 40.17 -34.37
N LYS A 8 -3.37 40.96 -34.94
CA LYS A 8 -2.55 40.55 -36.10
C LYS A 8 -1.57 39.42 -35.73
N THR A 9 -0.93 39.52 -34.57
CA THR A 9 0.01 38.51 -34.06
C THR A 9 -0.70 37.20 -33.74
N ILE A 10 -1.87 37.26 -33.10
CA ILE A 10 -2.73 36.09 -32.83
C ILE A 10 -3.16 35.41 -34.14
N LYS A 11 -3.56 36.17 -35.16
CA LYS A 11 -3.96 35.60 -36.46
C LYS A 11 -2.78 34.92 -37.17
N LYS A 12 -1.58 35.52 -37.14
CA LYS A 12 -0.34 35.00 -37.74
C LYS A 12 0.10 33.67 -37.10
N ASN A 13 -0.08 33.53 -35.80
CA ASN A 13 0.36 32.35 -35.04
C ASN A 13 -0.78 31.39 -34.67
N SER A 14 -2.00 31.66 -35.10
CA SER A 14 -3.22 30.91 -34.75
C SER A 14 -3.11 29.39 -34.92
N LYS A 15 -2.52 28.92 -36.03
CA LYS A 15 -2.27 27.48 -36.25
C LYS A 15 -1.28 26.88 -35.25
N ARG A 16 -0.21 27.60 -34.90
CA ARG A 16 0.77 27.16 -33.89
C ARG A 16 0.18 27.16 -32.48
N ILE A 17 -0.67 28.14 -32.18
CA ILE A 17 -1.41 28.22 -30.91
C ILE A 17 -2.41 27.07 -30.80
N LEU A 18 -3.15 26.76 -31.87
CA LEU A 18 -4.08 25.62 -31.93
C LEU A 18 -3.36 24.28 -31.75
N ILE A 19 -2.22 24.08 -32.40
CA ILE A 19 -1.41 22.85 -32.26
C ILE A 19 -0.83 22.73 -30.84
N ALA A 20 -0.36 23.82 -30.25
CA ALA A 20 0.15 23.80 -28.88
C ALA A 20 -0.97 23.49 -27.87
N LEU A 21 -2.15 24.10 -28.04
CA LEU A 21 -3.31 23.84 -27.19
C LEU A 21 -3.79 22.39 -27.32
N SER A 22 -3.87 21.85 -28.54
CA SER A 22 -4.25 20.45 -28.73
C SER A 22 -3.22 19.49 -28.14
N ALA A 23 -1.91 19.77 -28.26
CA ALA A 23 -0.87 18.98 -27.61
C ALA A 23 -0.97 18.99 -26.08
N VAL A 24 -1.26 20.15 -25.47
CA VAL A 24 -1.47 20.27 -24.01
C VAL A 24 -2.70 19.49 -23.56
N ILE A 25 -3.81 19.56 -24.32
CA ILE A 25 -5.03 18.80 -24.03
C ILE A 25 -4.78 17.29 -24.11
N VAL A 26 -4.06 16.84 -25.15
CA VAL A 26 -3.71 15.41 -25.30
C VAL A 26 -2.80 14.95 -24.16
N LEU A 27 -1.80 15.74 -23.77
CA LEU A 27 -0.94 15.40 -22.63
C LEU A 27 -1.71 15.33 -21.31
N ALA A 28 -2.66 16.24 -21.09
CA ALA A 28 -3.54 16.21 -19.92
C ALA A 28 -4.43 14.95 -19.93
N MET A 29 -5.04 14.60 -21.07
CA MET A 29 -5.83 13.37 -21.21
C MET A 29 -5.00 12.10 -20.98
N VAL A 30 -3.77 12.06 -21.50
CA VAL A 30 -2.84 10.94 -21.27
C VAL A 30 -2.46 10.84 -19.80
N TRP A 31 -2.26 11.97 -19.10
CA TRP A 31 -1.99 11.99 -17.66
C TRP A 31 -3.17 11.49 -16.83
N GLU A 32 -4.40 11.87 -17.19
CA GLU A 32 -5.60 11.37 -16.49
C GLU A 32 -5.83 9.87 -16.73
N ILE A 33 -5.58 9.38 -17.95
CA ILE A 33 -5.83 7.97 -18.32
C ILE A 33 -4.71 7.05 -17.81
N PHE A 34 -3.45 7.50 -17.84
CA PHE A 34 -2.28 6.65 -17.55
C PHE A 34 -1.43 7.11 -16.35
N GLY A 35 -1.69 8.29 -15.78
CA GLY A 35 -0.83 8.89 -14.75
C GLY A 35 -1.18 8.53 -13.30
N ALA A 36 -2.39 8.04 -13.03
CA ALA A 36 -2.79 7.63 -11.68
C ALA A 36 -2.72 6.09 -11.54
N PRO A 37 -1.78 5.53 -10.74
CA PRO A 37 -1.89 4.13 -10.36
C PRO A 37 -3.21 3.93 -9.61
N ASN A 38 -4.00 2.94 -10.03
CA ASN A 38 -5.28 2.62 -9.39
C ASN A 38 -5.04 2.34 -7.90
N ALA A 39 -5.43 3.27 -7.04
CA ALA A 39 -5.31 3.14 -5.60
C ALA A 39 -6.17 1.97 -5.11
N ILE A 40 -5.57 1.05 -4.35
CA ILE A 40 -6.32 -0.07 -3.75
C ILE A 40 -7.16 0.48 -2.60
N ILE A 41 -8.47 0.58 -2.82
CA ILE A 41 -9.43 0.96 -1.78
C ILE A 41 -9.75 -0.25 -0.92
N GLN A 42 -9.44 -0.16 0.38
CA GLN A 42 -9.74 -1.21 1.36
C GLN A 42 -11.21 -1.17 1.82
N PRO A 43 -11.77 -2.31 2.27
CA PRO A 43 -13.16 -2.36 2.77
C PRO A 43 -13.40 -1.51 4.02
N ILE A 44 -12.37 -1.34 4.85
CA ILE A 44 -12.37 -0.54 6.08
C ILE A 44 -11.14 0.35 6.06
N ASN A 45 -11.30 1.63 6.40
CA ASN A 45 -10.21 2.58 6.51
C ASN A 45 -9.48 2.40 7.86
N TYR A 46 -8.69 1.32 7.96
CA TYR A 46 -7.97 0.96 9.18
C TYR A 46 -6.82 1.94 9.50
N ASN A 47 -6.77 2.39 10.75
CA ASN A 47 -5.82 3.37 11.24
C ASN A 47 -4.74 2.69 12.09
N HIS A 48 -3.56 2.42 11.53
CA HIS A 48 -2.44 1.82 12.26
C HIS A 48 -1.97 2.71 13.41
N LYS A 49 -1.85 4.02 13.16
CA LYS A 49 -1.37 5.00 14.14
C LYS A 49 -2.17 4.99 15.44
N LEU A 50 -3.50 4.92 15.33
CA LEU A 50 -4.39 4.85 16.48
C LEU A 50 -4.10 3.60 17.35
N HIS A 51 -3.92 2.45 16.71
CA HIS A 51 -3.70 1.18 17.40
C HIS A 51 -2.31 1.12 18.05
N ILE A 52 -1.29 1.70 17.42
CA ILE A 52 0.06 1.78 17.99
C ILE A 52 0.11 2.82 19.13
N GLU A 53 -0.36 4.05 18.90
CA GLU A 53 -0.16 5.14 19.85
C GLU A 53 -1.14 5.11 21.02
N LYS A 54 -2.43 4.85 20.75
CA LYS A 54 -3.48 4.90 21.79
C LYS A 54 -3.73 3.53 22.41
N ALA A 55 -3.85 2.49 21.60
CA ALA A 55 -4.08 1.13 22.12
C ALA A 55 -2.80 0.43 22.58
N LYS A 56 -1.61 1.03 22.36
CA LYS A 56 -0.30 0.52 22.78
C LYS A 56 0.01 -0.89 22.24
N LEU A 57 -0.53 -1.21 21.07
CA LEU A 57 -0.28 -2.47 20.39
C LEU A 57 1.06 -2.43 19.66
N THR A 58 1.60 -3.60 19.43
CA THR A 58 2.79 -3.88 18.63
C THR A 58 2.40 -4.57 17.33
N CYS A 59 3.36 -4.67 16.39
CA CYS A 59 3.11 -5.28 15.08
C CYS A 59 2.61 -6.73 15.18
N VAL A 60 3.15 -7.49 16.15
CA VAL A 60 2.95 -8.94 16.27
C VAL A 60 1.66 -9.30 16.99
N ASP A 61 1.03 -8.34 17.69
CA ASP A 61 -0.24 -8.57 18.39
C ASP A 61 -1.38 -8.87 17.40
N CYS A 62 -1.33 -8.28 16.21
CA CYS A 62 -2.31 -8.52 15.14
C CYS A 62 -1.74 -9.36 13.99
N HIS A 63 -0.47 -9.16 13.60
CA HIS A 63 0.16 -9.91 12.52
C HIS A 63 0.76 -11.22 13.02
N LEU A 64 -0.14 -12.14 13.36
CA LEU A 64 0.22 -13.45 13.88
C LEU A 64 1.14 -14.21 12.92
N PHE A 65 1.97 -15.07 13.51
CA PHE A 65 2.88 -15.99 12.83
C PHE A 65 4.03 -15.37 12.03
N VAL A 66 4.19 -14.04 12.06
CA VAL A 66 5.29 -13.35 11.36
C VAL A 66 6.67 -13.86 11.79
N GLU A 67 6.83 -14.27 13.05
CA GLU A 67 8.09 -14.79 13.60
C GLU A 67 8.25 -16.32 13.40
N THR A 68 7.16 -17.05 13.22
CA THR A 68 7.17 -18.53 13.29
C THR A 68 6.89 -19.21 11.95
N MET A 69 6.23 -18.54 11.01
CA MET A 69 5.79 -19.14 9.75
C MET A 69 6.28 -18.35 8.53
N ALA A 70 6.03 -18.90 7.34
CA ALA A 70 6.38 -18.25 6.08
C ALA A 70 5.45 -17.07 5.78
N ALA A 71 4.16 -17.20 6.05
CA ALA A 71 3.17 -16.15 5.86
C ALA A 71 2.91 -15.41 7.18
N ALA A 72 3.03 -14.07 7.16
CA ALA A 72 2.39 -13.22 8.14
C ALA A 72 0.92 -13.09 7.75
N THR A 73 0.01 -13.56 8.59
CA THR A 73 -1.42 -13.49 8.29
C THR A 73 -1.90 -12.04 8.37
N ILE A 74 -2.82 -11.65 7.46
CA ILE A 74 -3.57 -10.40 7.64
C ILE A 74 -4.66 -10.68 8.67
N PRO A 75 -4.70 -9.93 9.79
CA PRO A 75 -5.72 -10.12 10.82
C PRO A 75 -7.11 -9.95 10.24
N ASN A 76 -8.06 -10.69 10.79
CA ASN A 76 -9.46 -10.59 10.42
C ASN A 76 -10.32 -10.52 11.68
N ILE A 77 -11.63 -10.70 11.53
CA ILE A 77 -12.62 -10.51 12.59
C ILE A 77 -12.26 -11.22 13.89
N GLU A 78 -11.55 -12.35 13.84
CA GLU A 78 -11.17 -13.11 15.04
C GLU A 78 -10.27 -12.27 15.96
N VAL A 79 -9.20 -11.67 15.42
CA VAL A 79 -8.29 -10.79 16.17
C VAL A 79 -9.00 -9.48 16.54
N CYS A 80 -9.83 -8.94 15.65
CA CYS A 80 -10.53 -7.69 15.92
C CYS A 80 -11.53 -7.82 17.07
N SER A 81 -12.19 -8.97 17.19
CA SER A 81 -13.23 -9.24 18.19
C SER A 81 -12.69 -9.37 19.61
N ASP A 82 -11.38 -9.59 19.78
CA ASP A 82 -10.75 -9.64 21.11
C ASP A 82 -10.88 -8.30 21.85
N CYS A 83 -10.95 -7.18 21.12
CA CYS A 83 -11.15 -5.84 21.68
C CYS A 83 -12.46 -5.18 21.23
N HIS A 84 -12.90 -5.40 19.99
CA HIS A 84 -14.11 -4.79 19.41
C HIS A 84 -15.33 -5.72 19.54
N SER A 85 -15.55 -6.32 20.71
CA SER A 85 -16.75 -7.08 21.03
C SER A 85 -17.66 -6.28 21.96
N GLY A 86 -18.84 -5.90 21.48
CA GLY A 86 -19.83 -5.14 22.25
C GLY A 86 -19.92 -3.67 21.84
N GLU A 87 -19.88 -2.77 22.82
CA GLU A 87 -20.07 -1.33 22.60
C GLU A 87 -18.91 -0.72 21.79
N PRO A 88 -19.19 0.19 20.83
CA PRO A 88 -18.15 0.86 20.06
C PRO A 88 -17.15 1.61 20.96
N LEU A 89 -15.86 1.34 20.77
CA LEU A 89 -14.77 2.01 21.48
C LEU A 89 -14.55 3.46 20.98
N SER A 90 -15.08 3.78 19.80
CA SER A 90 -14.99 5.08 19.17
C SER A 90 -16.28 5.45 18.43
N LYS A 91 -16.39 6.74 18.07
CA LYS A 91 -17.47 7.24 17.20
C LYS A 91 -17.16 7.10 15.71
N SER A 92 -16.15 6.30 15.35
CA SER A 92 -15.70 6.17 13.96
C SER A 92 -16.73 5.40 13.13
N PRO A 93 -17.15 5.91 11.97
CA PRO A 93 -17.98 5.14 11.03
C PRO A 93 -17.32 3.83 10.57
N GLU A 94 -15.98 3.76 10.60
CA GLU A 94 -15.23 2.57 10.21
C GLU A 94 -15.33 1.44 11.25
N GLU A 95 -15.46 1.78 12.53
CA GLU A 95 -15.71 0.80 13.58
C GLU A 95 -17.11 0.21 13.45
N VAL A 96 -18.11 1.03 13.10
CA VAL A 96 -19.47 0.54 12.81
C VAL A 96 -19.47 -0.46 11.65
N LYS A 97 -18.62 -0.27 10.62
CA LYS A 97 -18.44 -1.27 9.55
C LYS A 97 -17.81 -2.56 10.09
N LEU A 98 -16.77 -2.45 10.93
CA LEU A 98 -16.11 -3.59 11.55
C LEU A 98 -17.09 -4.42 12.38
N LEU A 99 -17.87 -3.77 13.25
CA LEU A 99 -18.85 -4.44 14.11
C LEU A 99 -19.87 -5.24 13.28
N LYS A 100 -20.33 -4.72 12.14
CA LYS A 100 -21.19 -5.48 11.21
C LYS A 100 -20.53 -6.75 10.65
N TYR A 101 -19.22 -6.72 10.37
CA TYR A 101 -18.48 -7.92 9.95
C TYR A 101 -18.40 -8.93 11.08
N ILE A 102 -18.13 -8.48 12.31
CA ILE A 102 -18.06 -9.32 13.51
C ILE A 102 -19.44 -9.95 13.79
N GLU A 103 -20.51 -9.16 13.85
CA GLU A 103 -21.89 -9.62 14.08
C GLU A 103 -22.36 -10.63 13.03
N SER A 104 -22.00 -10.40 11.76
CA SER A 104 -22.37 -11.32 10.68
C SER A 104 -21.45 -12.54 10.57
N GLY A 105 -20.37 -12.61 11.36
CA GLY A 105 -19.34 -13.64 11.25
C GLY A 105 -18.62 -13.67 9.90
N LYS A 106 -18.74 -12.60 9.09
CA LYS A 106 -18.16 -12.53 7.75
C LYS A 106 -16.75 -11.96 7.85
N ARG A 107 -15.80 -12.66 7.20
CA ARG A 107 -14.44 -12.14 7.08
C ARG A 107 -14.40 -10.86 6.27
N ILE A 108 -13.60 -9.90 6.73
CA ILE A 108 -13.33 -8.66 6.01
C ILE A 108 -12.54 -9.03 4.73
N PRO A 109 -13.01 -8.65 3.54
CA PRO A 109 -12.35 -9.00 2.28
C PRO A 109 -11.18 -8.05 1.98
N TRP A 110 -10.16 -8.08 2.83
CA TRP A 110 -8.95 -7.27 2.67
C TRP A 110 -8.31 -7.47 1.30
N LYS A 111 -7.94 -6.38 0.64
CA LYS A 111 -7.19 -6.42 -0.62
C LYS A 111 -5.71 -6.41 -0.30
N LYS A 112 -5.02 -7.52 -0.56
CA LYS A 112 -3.58 -7.61 -0.35
C LYS A 112 -2.87 -6.64 -1.30
N ILE A 113 -1.99 -5.81 -0.75
CA ILE A 113 -1.15 -4.90 -1.55
C ILE A 113 0.21 -5.53 -1.87
N TYR A 114 0.74 -6.35 -0.95
CA TYR A 114 1.97 -7.12 -1.15
C TYR A 114 1.66 -8.51 -1.71
N SER A 115 2.39 -8.89 -2.76
CA SER A 115 2.40 -10.26 -3.27
C SER A 115 3.75 -10.56 -3.92
N VAL A 116 4.14 -11.83 -3.89
CA VAL A 116 5.23 -12.37 -4.70
C VAL A 116 4.65 -13.39 -5.68
N PRO A 117 5.28 -13.62 -6.84
CA PRO A 117 4.84 -14.64 -7.78
C PRO A 117 4.77 -16.04 -7.14
N ALA A 118 3.90 -16.91 -7.65
CA ALA A 118 3.70 -18.25 -7.06
C ALA A 118 4.95 -19.14 -7.07
N HIS A 119 5.84 -18.95 -8.05
CA HIS A 119 7.14 -19.64 -8.16
C HIS A 119 8.22 -19.03 -7.27
N VAL A 120 7.87 -18.12 -6.35
CA VAL A 120 8.77 -17.51 -5.37
C VAL A 120 8.33 -17.92 -3.98
N TYR A 121 9.21 -18.61 -3.26
CA TYR A 121 9.04 -18.91 -1.86
C TYR A 121 9.57 -17.77 -0.99
N PHE A 122 8.67 -17.09 -0.28
CA PHE A 122 9.00 -16.07 0.70
C PHE A 122 8.61 -16.52 2.10
N SER A 123 9.49 -16.28 3.09
CA SER A 123 9.23 -16.66 4.48
C SER A 123 9.50 -15.52 5.45
N HIS A 124 8.46 -15.05 6.16
CA HIS A 124 8.62 -14.02 7.19
C HIS A 124 9.56 -14.47 8.32
N ARG A 125 9.41 -15.68 8.86
CA ARG A 125 10.33 -16.25 9.88
C ARG A 125 11.81 -16.13 9.49
N ARG A 126 12.17 -16.41 8.24
CA ARG A 126 13.56 -16.29 7.77
C ARG A 126 14.07 -14.87 7.83
N HIS A 127 13.22 -13.88 7.55
CA HIS A 127 13.65 -12.48 7.51
C HIS A 127 13.54 -11.80 8.87
N VAL A 128 12.43 -12.00 9.60
CA VAL A 128 12.15 -11.32 10.87
C VAL A 128 12.91 -11.95 12.03
N THR A 129 12.86 -13.28 12.16
CA THR A 129 13.44 -13.96 13.32
C THR A 129 14.90 -14.36 13.09
N ILE A 130 15.21 -14.93 11.93
CA ILE A 130 16.59 -15.39 11.64
C ILE A 130 17.45 -14.22 11.12
N GLY A 131 16.89 -13.41 10.22
CA GLY A 131 17.58 -12.26 9.63
C GLY A 131 17.49 -10.98 10.47
N GLU A 132 16.73 -10.98 11.56
CA GLU A 132 16.51 -9.83 12.45
C GLU A 132 16.11 -8.54 11.70
N ILE A 133 15.46 -8.68 10.54
CA ILE A 133 15.03 -7.58 9.69
C ILE A 133 13.80 -6.90 10.30
N LYS A 134 13.90 -5.59 10.52
CA LYS A 134 12.80 -4.79 11.07
C LYS A 134 11.69 -4.63 10.03
N CYS A 135 10.43 -4.72 10.48
CA CYS A 135 9.24 -4.55 9.62
C CYS A 135 9.31 -3.31 8.72
N ILE A 136 9.76 -2.17 9.28
CA ILE A 136 9.87 -0.88 8.59
C ILE A 136 10.82 -0.90 7.37
N GLN A 137 11.79 -1.82 7.32
CA GLN A 137 12.73 -1.91 6.20
C GLN A 137 12.03 -2.38 4.90
N CYS A 138 10.95 -3.15 5.01
CA CYS A 138 10.18 -3.66 3.86
C CYS A 138 8.76 -3.09 3.81
N HIS A 139 8.13 -2.79 4.94
CA HIS A 139 6.77 -2.26 4.95
C HIS A 139 6.72 -0.74 5.00
N GLY A 140 7.84 -0.05 5.19
CA GLY A 140 7.86 1.40 5.40
C GLY A 140 7.23 1.78 6.74
N ASN A 141 7.00 3.07 6.93
CA ASN A 141 6.53 3.61 8.22
C ASN A 141 5.00 3.45 8.39
N VAL A 142 4.51 2.20 8.35
CA VAL A 142 3.07 1.88 8.46
C VAL A 142 2.47 2.28 9.79
N GLN A 143 3.26 2.31 10.86
CA GLN A 143 2.80 2.71 12.19
C GLN A 143 2.31 4.16 12.25
N GLU A 144 2.71 5.04 11.32
CA GLU A 144 2.23 6.42 11.26
C GLU A 144 0.99 6.61 10.38
N LEU A 145 0.55 5.56 9.68
CA LEU A 145 -0.54 5.67 8.73
C LEU A 145 -1.89 5.74 9.45
N THR A 146 -2.64 6.80 9.16
CA THR A 146 -4.02 6.98 9.61
C THR A 146 -5.04 6.27 8.72
N GLU A 147 -4.60 5.83 7.54
CA GLU A 147 -5.38 5.12 6.53
C GLU A 147 -4.57 3.94 5.97
N PRO A 148 -5.18 2.85 5.48
CA PRO A 148 -4.44 1.75 4.89
C PRO A 148 -3.62 2.20 3.68
N ALA A 149 -2.42 1.66 3.56
CA ALA A 149 -1.61 1.87 2.37
C ALA A 149 -2.37 1.39 1.10
N SER A 150 -2.49 2.28 0.12
CA SER A 150 -3.18 2.01 -1.15
C SER A 150 -2.31 1.24 -2.16
N HIS A 151 -1.01 1.11 -1.87
CA HIS A 151 -0.02 0.41 -2.66
C HIS A 151 1.17 0.01 -1.77
N PRO A 152 2.01 -0.96 -2.18
CA PRO A 152 3.22 -1.31 -1.43
C PRO A 152 4.15 -0.10 -1.24
N LEU A 153 4.57 0.16 0.00
CA LEU A 153 5.56 1.20 0.29
C LEU A 153 6.98 0.78 -0.12
N TRP A 154 7.19 -0.52 -0.34
CA TRP A 154 8.39 -1.10 -0.91
C TRP A 154 8.00 -2.16 -1.91
N LEU A 155 8.69 -2.22 -3.04
CA LEU A 155 8.37 -3.17 -4.11
C LEU A 155 9.17 -4.46 -3.94
N ALA A 156 8.47 -5.58 -3.77
CA ALA A 156 9.04 -6.92 -3.70
C ALA A 156 9.46 -7.44 -5.08
N THR A 157 10.40 -6.74 -5.72
CA THR A 157 10.99 -7.15 -7.00
C THR A 157 12.23 -8.02 -6.79
N MET A 158 12.52 -8.91 -7.74
CA MET A 158 13.76 -9.70 -7.73
C MET A 158 15.00 -8.81 -7.56
N LYS A 159 15.04 -7.64 -8.22
CA LYS A 159 16.12 -6.66 -8.09
C LYS A 159 16.29 -6.20 -6.64
N ASN A 160 15.21 -5.87 -5.95
CA ASN A 160 15.27 -5.39 -4.57
C ASN A 160 15.64 -6.51 -3.59
N CYS A 161 15.13 -7.73 -3.79
CA CYS A 161 15.52 -8.90 -3.00
C CYS A 161 17.02 -9.19 -3.15
N ILE A 162 17.53 -9.30 -4.37
CA ILE A 162 18.95 -9.58 -4.63
C ILE A 162 19.84 -8.46 -4.07
N LYS A 163 19.45 -7.20 -4.23
CA LYS A 163 20.20 -6.07 -3.68
C LYS A 163 20.34 -6.20 -2.16
N CYS A 164 19.23 -6.39 -1.45
CA CYS A 164 19.22 -6.54 0.00
C CYS A 164 20.02 -7.77 0.46
N HIS A 165 19.90 -8.90 -0.24
CA HIS A 165 20.64 -10.12 0.09
C HIS A 165 22.16 -9.94 -0.10
N LYS A 166 22.59 -9.24 -1.15
CA LYS A 166 24.01 -8.89 -1.37
C LYS A 166 24.55 -7.98 -0.27
N GLU A 167 23.78 -6.95 0.11
CA GLU A 167 24.15 -6.02 1.18
C GLU A 167 24.31 -6.72 2.53
N ASN A 168 23.46 -7.71 2.82
CA ASN A 168 23.52 -8.51 4.04
C ASN A 168 24.41 -9.77 3.92
N LYS A 169 25.08 -9.97 2.78
CA LYS A 169 25.99 -11.10 2.52
C LYS A 169 25.34 -12.48 2.75
N VAL A 170 24.08 -12.62 2.38
CA VAL A 170 23.33 -13.90 2.44
C VAL A 170 23.10 -14.47 1.04
N THR A 171 22.65 -15.73 0.96
CA THR A 171 22.39 -16.41 -0.32
C THR A 171 21.37 -15.63 -1.16
N TYR A 172 21.68 -15.45 -2.44
CA TYR A 172 20.76 -14.93 -3.46
C TYR A 172 20.68 -15.91 -4.64
N ASP A 173 20.97 -17.19 -4.38
CA ASP A 173 20.88 -18.27 -5.36
C ASP A 173 19.44 -18.42 -5.88
N CYS A 174 19.31 -18.74 -7.16
CA CYS A 174 18.01 -18.88 -7.82
C CYS A 174 17.12 -19.91 -7.10
N LEU A 175 17.68 -21.07 -6.74
CA LEU A 175 16.94 -22.17 -6.12
C LEU A 175 16.65 -21.93 -4.64
N ALA A 176 17.28 -20.93 -4.01
CA ALA A 176 16.93 -20.54 -2.65
C ALA A 176 15.58 -19.80 -2.56
N CYS A 177 15.14 -19.22 -3.69
CA CYS A 177 13.92 -18.44 -3.81
C CYS A 177 12.88 -19.10 -4.72
N HIS A 178 13.31 -19.86 -5.72
CA HIS A 178 12.45 -20.42 -6.75
C HIS A 178 12.32 -21.94 -6.59
N HIS A 179 11.07 -22.40 -6.51
CA HIS A 179 10.68 -23.80 -6.44
C HIS A 179 9.54 -24.06 -7.42
#